data_AF-E6PN07-F1
#
_entry.id   AF-E6PN07-F1
#
_cell.length_a   1.000
_cell.length_b   1.000
_cell.length_c   1.000
_cell.angle_alpha   90.00
_cell.angle_beta   90.00
_cell.angle_gamma   90.00
#
_symmetry.space_group_name_H-M   'P 1'
#
loop_
_entity.id
_entity.type
_entity.pdbx_description
1 polymer ?
#
loop_
_entity_poly.entity_id
_entity_poly.type
_entity_poly.pdbx_seq_one_letter_code
_entity_poly.pdbx_strand_id
1 'polypeptide(L)'
;MMPITHSYPWFTLPSATTPTPPETDLNTRLEDVITIYQAAQPQQPQHFPASSVVSTVLNPLPSLPAEWVDYDYRHAIVEANIEQGIAWQIRANREGRGLSQRGLAALLNTDQSAISRWEDPMRGGHNLETLLKLARAFDCALQVRFIPFSELSASLGNVSPHALYASTYPEEIEDSTP
;
A
#
# COMPACT_ATOMS: atom_id res chain seq x y z
N MET A 1 -14.32 -28.69 -37.00
CA MET A 1 -14.78 -28.28 -35.66
C MET A 1 -14.73 -29.51 -34.76
N MET A 2 -13.59 -29.68 -34.09
CA MET A 2 -13.23 -30.68 -33.08
C MET A 2 -12.08 -30.03 -32.26
N PRO A 3 -12.03 -30.18 -30.93
CA PRO A 3 -11.06 -29.47 -30.09
C PRO A 3 -9.69 -30.13 -30.15
N ILE A 4 -8.64 -29.31 -30.18
CA ILE A 4 -7.25 -29.79 -30.07
C ILE A 4 -6.93 -29.85 -28.58
N THR A 5 -7.04 -31.03 -27.99
CA THR A 5 -6.51 -31.34 -26.65
C THR A 5 -5.00 -31.44 -26.72
N HIS A 6 -4.28 -30.41 -26.25
CA HIS A 6 -2.84 -30.53 -26.00
C HIS A 6 -2.62 -31.21 -24.64
N SER A 7 -2.28 -32.50 -24.71
CA SER A 7 -1.73 -33.28 -23.60
C SER A 7 -0.23 -33.01 -23.52
N TYR A 8 0.24 -32.44 -22.40
CA TYR A 8 1.67 -32.23 -22.14
C TYR A 8 2.27 -33.44 -21.41
N PRO A 9 3.20 -34.22 -22.01
CA PRO A 9 3.56 -35.55 -21.52
C PRO A 9 4.80 -35.60 -20.61
N TRP A 10 5.18 -34.50 -19.92
CA TRP A 10 6.40 -34.48 -19.08
C TRP A 10 6.22 -34.00 -17.64
N PHE A 11 4.99 -33.89 -17.14
CA PHE A 11 4.75 -33.57 -15.73
C PHE A 11 3.95 -34.69 -15.05
N THR A 12 4.65 -35.60 -14.39
CA THR A 12 4.06 -36.50 -13.39
C THR A 12 4.49 -35.96 -12.03
N LEU A 13 3.58 -35.30 -11.30
CA LEU A 13 3.84 -34.91 -9.92
C LEU A 13 4.08 -36.19 -9.10
N PRO A 14 5.20 -36.33 -8.37
CA PRO A 14 5.23 -37.29 -7.28
C PRO A 14 4.13 -36.89 -6.28
N SER A 15 3.32 -37.85 -5.83
CA SER A 15 2.45 -37.67 -4.67
C SER A 15 3.31 -37.45 -3.43
N ALA A 16 3.85 -36.24 -3.29
CA ALA A 16 4.34 -35.73 -2.03
C ALA A 16 3.11 -35.25 -1.28
N THR A 17 2.70 -36.02 -0.27
CA THR A 17 1.93 -35.49 0.84
C THR A 17 2.86 -34.49 1.53
N THR A 18 2.94 -33.27 1.00
CA THR A 18 3.51 -32.15 1.73
C THR A 18 2.69 -32.07 3.01
N PRO A 19 3.31 -32.12 4.21
CA PRO A 19 2.55 -31.87 5.42
C PRO A 19 1.94 -30.49 5.26
N THR A 20 0.62 -30.42 5.19
CA THR A 20 -0.11 -29.17 5.37
C THR A 20 0.44 -28.58 6.66
N PRO A 21 1.05 -27.37 6.65
CA PRO A 21 1.48 -26.75 7.90
C PRO A 21 0.25 -26.71 8.81
N PRO A 22 0.40 -26.97 10.12
CA PRO A 22 -0.75 -26.98 11.02
C PRO A 22 -1.48 -25.65 10.83
N GLU A 23 -2.78 -25.72 10.52
CA GLU A 23 -3.68 -24.56 10.46
C GLU A 23 -3.59 -23.84 11.82
N THR A 24 -2.63 -22.95 11.93
CA THR A 24 -2.52 -22.04 13.05
C THR A 24 -3.54 -20.97 12.75
N ASP A 25 -4.62 -20.96 13.54
CA ASP A 25 -5.76 -20.06 13.37
C ASP A 25 -5.26 -18.62 13.14
N LEU A 26 -5.83 -17.95 12.14
CA LEU A 26 -5.55 -16.55 11.83
C LEU A 26 -5.69 -15.66 13.08
N ASN A 27 -6.61 -16.00 13.99
CA ASN A 27 -6.75 -15.29 15.25
C ASN A 27 -5.50 -15.42 16.13
N THR A 28 -4.91 -16.61 16.25
CA THR A 28 -3.67 -16.84 16.99
C THR A 28 -2.51 -16.03 16.38
N ARG A 29 -2.42 -15.98 15.05
CA ARG A 29 -1.38 -15.16 14.38
C ARG A 29 -1.58 -13.66 14.60
N LEU A 30 -2.82 -13.18 14.71
CA LEU A 30 -3.12 -11.78 15.01
C LEU A 30 -2.79 -11.44 16.46
N GLU A 31 -3.09 -12.33 17.41
CA GLU A 31 -2.75 -12.15 18.82
C GLU A 31 -1.24 -12.05 19.04
N ASP A 32 -0.44 -12.88 18.36
CA ASP A 32 1.02 -12.81 18.39
C ASP A 32 1.55 -11.46 17.89
N VAL A 33 1.00 -10.95 16.78
CA VAL A 33 1.38 -9.65 16.22
C VAL A 33 0.99 -8.50 17.15
N ILE A 34 -0.23 -8.52 17.69
CA ILE A 34 -0.69 -7.51 18.66
C ILE A 34 0.24 -7.49 19.87
N THR A 35 0.64 -8.65 20.37
CA THR A 35 1.58 -8.78 21.49
C THR A 35 2.93 -8.14 21.17
N ILE A 36 3.48 -8.36 19.97
CA ILE A 36 4.72 -7.71 19.52
C ILE A 36 4.57 -6.18 19.51
N TYR A 37 3.47 -5.67 18.95
CA TYR A 37 3.21 -4.23 18.92
C TYR A 37 3.05 -3.63 20.32
N GLN A 38 2.34 -4.30 21.22
CA GLN A 38 2.16 -3.85 22.61
C GLN A 38 3.48 -3.84 23.38
N ALA A 39 4.32 -4.86 23.21
CA ALA A 39 5.65 -4.91 23.81
C ALA A 39 6.60 -3.83 23.24
N ALA A 40 6.41 -3.44 21.99
CA ALA A 40 7.17 -2.38 21.33
C ALA A 40 6.65 -0.95 21.60
N GLN A 41 5.51 -0.78 22.30
CA GLN A 41 4.99 0.56 22.57
C GLN A 41 5.96 1.36 23.43
N PRO A 42 6.28 2.61 23.04
CA PRO A 42 7.21 3.45 23.78
C PRO A 42 6.68 3.69 25.19
N GLN A 43 7.46 3.29 26.19
CA GLN A 43 7.15 3.53 27.59
C GLN A 43 7.36 5.02 27.89
N GLN A 44 6.26 5.73 28.18
CA GLN A 44 6.15 7.15 28.56
C GLN A 44 6.30 8.20 27.43
N PRO A 45 5.59 9.34 27.53
CA PRO A 45 5.71 10.43 26.57
C PRO A 45 7.12 11.02 26.61
N GLN A 46 7.91 10.76 25.58
CA GLN A 46 9.17 11.44 25.38
C GLN A 46 8.87 12.87 24.92
N HIS A 47 9.31 13.86 25.69
CA HIS A 47 9.39 15.22 25.19
C HIS A 47 10.40 15.20 24.04
N PHE A 48 9.95 15.39 22.80
CA PHE A 48 10.82 15.51 21.64
C PHE A 48 11.23 16.98 21.50
N PRO A 49 12.47 17.39 21.88
CA PRO A 49 12.91 18.73 21.55
C PRO A 49 12.99 18.86 20.03
N ALA A 50 12.55 19.99 19.49
CA ALA A 50 12.47 20.26 18.06
C ALA A 50 13.80 20.03 17.31
N SER A 51 14.94 20.11 18.00
CA SER A 51 16.28 19.88 17.43
C SER A 51 16.69 18.42 17.26
N SER A 52 15.99 17.45 17.84
CA SER A 52 16.42 16.03 17.84
C SER A 52 15.95 15.22 16.63
N VAL A 53 15.02 15.76 15.84
CA VAL A 53 14.33 15.02 14.75
C VAL A 53 15.15 14.97 13.46
N VAL A 54 16.33 15.60 13.43
CA VAL A 54 17.11 15.86 12.20
C VAL A 54 18.01 14.68 11.79
N SER A 55 18.29 13.71 12.66
CA SER A 55 19.42 12.78 12.44
C SER A 55 19.15 11.45 11.70
N THR A 56 17.93 11.11 11.28
CA THR A 56 17.66 9.73 10.82
C THR A 56 17.55 9.51 9.32
N VAL A 57 17.72 10.52 8.46
CA VAL A 57 17.74 10.28 6.99
C VAL A 57 18.89 11.01 6.33
N LEU A 58 19.73 10.26 5.60
CA LEU A 58 20.88 10.73 4.80
C LEU A 58 20.45 11.56 3.57
N ASN A 59 19.57 12.54 3.76
CA ASN A 59 19.29 13.61 2.81
C ASN A 59 18.93 14.88 3.60
N PRO A 60 19.50 16.06 3.27
CA PRO A 60 18.99 17.30 3.82
C PRO A 60 17.52 17.40 3.45
N LEU A 61 16.65 17.60 4.45
CA LEU A 61 15.23 17.84 4.22
C LEU A 61 15.09 18.92 3.14
N PRO A 62 14.31 18.69 2.07
CA PRO A 62 14.08 19.76 1.10
C PRO A 62 13.54 20.97 1.85
N SER A 63 14.05 22.15 1.50
CA SER A 63 13.52 23.40 2.02
C SER A 63 12.04 23.46 1.69
N LEU A 64 11.19 23.61 2.72
CA LEU A 64 9.76 23.78 2.53
C LEU A 64 9.50 24.94 1.57
N PRO A 65 8.58 24.80 0.59
CA PRO A 65 8.19 25.91 -0.26
C PRO A 65 7.68 27.09 0.57
N ALA A 66 7.99 28.32 0.16
CA ALA A 66 7.68 29.52 0.93
C ALA A 66 6.17 29.69 1.17
N GLU A 67 5.35 29.19 0.25
CA GLU A 67 3.90 29.23 0.31
C GLU A 67 3.30 28.29 1.38
N TRP A 68 4.05 27.30 1.88
CA TRP A 68 3.57 26.39 2.95
C TRP A 68 3.63 27.02 4.36
N VAL A 69 4.16 28.24 4.47
CA VAL A 69 4.10 29.04 5.71
C VAL A 69 2.64 29.33 6.09
N ASP A 70 1.77 29.50 5.09
CA ASP A 70 0.34 29.70 5.31
C ASP A 70 -0.33 28.40 5.83
N TYR A 71 -1.12 28.54 6.90
CA TYR A 71 -1.76 27.40 7.56
C TYR A 71 -2.79 26.74 6.66
N ASP A 72 -3.72 27.51 6.11
CA ASP A 72 -4.80 26.97 5.32
C ASP A 72 -4.26 26.33 4.03
N TYR A 73 -3.24 26.95 3.42
CA TYR A 73 -2.58 26.42 2.23
C TYR A 73 -1.92 25.06 2.47
N ARG A 74 -1.06 24.91 3.49
CA ARG A 74 -0.39 23.62 3.74
C ARG A 74 -1.37 22.51 4.13
N HIS A 75 -2.47 22.85 4.80
CA HIS A 75 -3.52 21.89 5.13
C HIS A 75 -4.33 21.48 3.90
N ALA A 76 -4.66 22.42 3.00
CA ALA A 76 -5.27 22.10 1.71
C ALA A 76 -4.36 21.19 0.85
N ILE A 77 -3.03 21.37 0.92
CA ILE A 77 -2.09 20.46 0.25
C ILE A 77 -2.15 19.04 0.83
N VAL A 78 -2.24 18.89 2.16
CA VAL A 78 -2.40 17.58 2.81
C VAL A 78 -3.69 16.91 2.35
N GLU A 79 -4.80 17.63 2.38
CA GLU A 79 -6.11 17.11 1.94
C GLU A 79 -6.08 16.69 0.47
N ALA A 80 -5.59 17.56 -0.41
CA ALA A 80 -5.45 17.27 -1.84
C ALA A 80 -4.52 16.08 -2.10
N ASN A 81 -3.42 15.95 -1.36
CA ASN A 81 -2.51 14.80 -1.48
C ASN A 81 -3.21 13.49 -1.11
N ILE A 82 -4.00 13.48 -0.04
CA ILE A 82 -4.74 12.28 0.38
C ILE A 82 -5.80 11.93 -0.65
N GLU A 83 -6.65 12.87 -1.07
CA GLU A 83 -7.76 12.59 -1.99
C GLU A 83 -7.29 12.20 -3.39
N GLN A 84 -6.38 12.98 -3.97
CA GLN A 84 -5.91 12.74 -5.34
C GLN A 84 -4.86 11.64 -5.39
N GLY A 85 -3.92 11.64 -4.43
CA GLY A 85 -2.83 10.69 -4.38
C GLY A 85 -3.32 9.26 -4.20
N ILE A 86 -4.28 9.02 -3.30
CA ILE A 86 -4.86 7.69 -3.11
C ILE A 86 -5.62 7.23 -4.36
N ALA A 87 -6.43 8.10 -4.97
CA ALA A 87 -7.16 7.76 -6.18
C ALA A 87 -6.23 7.36 -7.34
N TRP A 88 -5.16 8.12 -7.55
CA TRP A 88 -4.14 7.80 -8.56
C TRP A 88 -3.36 6.54 -8.21
N GLN A 89 -3.04 6.31 -6.93
CA GLN A 89 -2.34 5.11 -6.48
C GLN A 89 -3.18 3.85 -6.70
N ILE A 90 -4.47 3.88 -6.39
CA ILE A 90 -5.40 2.77 -6.65
C ILE A 90 -5.40 2.43 -8.14
N ARG A 91 -5.52 3.47 -8.99
CA ARG A 91 -5.52 3.30 -10.44
C ARG A 91 -4.20 2.74 -10.96
N ALA A 92 -3.06 3.29 -10.53
CA ALA A 92 -1.74 2.84 -10.94
C ALA A 92 -1.49 1.38 -10.55
N ASN A 93 -1.86 0.97 -9.34
CA ASN A 93 -1.72 -0.41 -8.89
C ASN A 93 -2.65 -1.37 -9.66
N ARG A 94 -3.89 -0.94 -9.94
CA ARG A 94 -4.82 -1.72 -10.76
C ARG A 94 -4.28 -1.92 -12.18
N GLU A 95 -3.86 -0.84 -12.83
CA GLU A 95 -3.38 -0.86 -14.21
C GLU A 95 -2.04 -1.59 -14.34
N GLY A 96 -1.12 -1.41 -13.40
CA GLY A 96 0.16 -2.13 -13.35
C GLY A 96 -0.01 -3.65 -13.22
N ARG A 97 -1.09 -4.10 -12.57
CA ARG A 97 -1.46 -5.52 -12.46
C ARG A 97 -2.33 -6.03 -13.63
N GLY A 98 -2.55 -5.21 -14.67
CA GLY A 98 -3.36 -5.57 -15.83
C GLY A 98 -4.87 -5.74 -15.52
N LEU A 99 -5.34 -5.23 -14.38
CA LEU A 99 -6.73 -5.39 -13.97
C LEU A 99 -7.61 -4.31 -14.62
N SER A 100 -8.80 -4.71 -15.07
CA SER A 100 -9.87 -3.74 -15.34
C SER A 100 -10.56 -3.32 -14.04
N GLN A 101 -11.30 -2.22 -14.04
CA GLN A 101 -12.11 -1.83 -12.87
C GLN A 101 -13.09 -2.94 -12.45
N ARG A 102 -13.65 -3.68 -13.42
CA ARG A 102 -14.50 -4.86 -13.15
C ARG A 102 -13.70 -6.02 -12.55
N GLY A 103 -12.46 -6.22 -12.98
CA GLY A 103 -11.56 -7.23 -12.44
C GLY A 103 -11.24 -6.97 -10.97
N LEU A 104 -10.88 -5.72 -10.63
CA LEU A 104 -10.65 -5.33 -9.23
C LEU A 104 -11.92 -5.41 -8.39
N ALA A 105 -13.06 -5.01 -8.94
CA ALA A 105 -14.35 -5.13 -8.27
C ALA A 105 -14.67 -6.58 -7.89
N ALA A 106 -14.41 -7.53 -8.80
CA ALA A 106 -14.60 -8.96 -8.54
C ALA A 106 -13.67 -9.48 -7.44
N LEU A 107 -12.39 -9.08 -7.42
CA LEU A 107 -11.44 -9.45 -6.37
C LEU A 107 -11.88 -8.95 -4.98
N LEU A 108 -12.47 -7.75 -4.94
CA LEU A 108 -12.91 -7.10 -3.70
C LEU A 108 -14.35 -7.42 -3.31
N ASN A 109 -15.04 -8.26 -4.09
CA ASN A 109 -16.47 -8.54 -3.93
C ASN A 109 -17.31 -7.25 -3.81
N THR A 110 -17.11 -6.33 -4.74
CA THR A 110 -17.82 -5.05 -4.84
C THR A 110 -18.23 -4.76 -6.28
N ASP A 111 -18.84 -3.60 -6.54
CA ASP A 111 -19.27 -3.18 -7.86
C ASP A 111 -18.23 -2.29 -8.56
N GLN A 112 -18.21 -2.33 -9.90
CA GLN A 112 -17.31 -1.48 -10.69
C GLN A 112 -17.54 0.02 -10.44
N SER A 113 -18.76 0.43 -10.07
CA SER A 113 -19.08 1.81 -9.70
C SER A 113 -18.36 2.26 -8.42
N ALA A 114 -18.11 1.33 -7.48
CA ALA A 114 -17.31 1.60 -6.29
C ALA A 114 -15.84 1.84 -6.65
N ILE A 115 -15.27 1.01 -7.53
CA ILE A 115 -13.90 1.19 -8.02
C ILE A 115 -13.76 2.52 -8.78
N SER A 116 -14.72 2.83 -9.64
CA SER A 116 -14.75 4.11 -10.37
C SER A 116 -14.78 5.31 -9.42
N ARG A 117 -15.58 5.24 -8.35
CA ARG A 117 -15.57 6.26 -7.29
C ARG A 117 -14.23 6.31 -6.54
N TRP A 118 -13.59 5.17 -6.31
CA TRP A 118 -12.32 5.13 -5.60
C TRP A 118 -11.15 5.67 -6.41
N GLU A 119 -11.25 5.64 -7.74
CA GLU A 119 -10.28 6.20 -8.67
C GLU A 119 -10.60 7.66 -9.08
N ASP A 120 -11.67 8.24 -8.53
CA ASP A 120 -12.08 9.63 -8.82
C ASP A 120 -11.42 10.60 -7.84
N PRO A 121 -10.43 11.41 -8.29
CA PRO A 121 -9.68 12.31 -7.41
C PRO A 121 -10.54 13.44 -6.84
N MET A 122 -11.76 13.67 -7.35
CA MET A 122 -12.65 14.75 -6.92
C MET A 122 -13.73 14.29 -5.93
N ARG A 123 -13.88 12.98 -5.69
CA ARG A 123 -14.94 12.42 -4.84
C ARG A 123 -14.49 11.96 -3.46
N GLY A 124 -13.19 11.76 -3.25
CA GLY A 124 -12.60 11.37 -1.96
C GLY A 124 -13.33 10.24 -1.23
N GLY A 125 -13.18 10.20 0.09
CA GLY A 125 -14.04 9.39 0.97
C GLY A 125 -13.69 7.91 1.12
N HIS A 126 -12.45 7.51 0.89
CA HIS A 126 -11.99 6.16 1.26
C HIS A 126 -11.87 6.06 2.78
N ASN A 127 -12.43 5.01 3.37
CA ASN A 127 -12.16 4.68 4.76
C ASN A 127 -10.96 3.71 4.86
N LEU A 128 -10.36 3.64 6.04
CA LEU A 128 -9.20 2.79 6.29
C LEU A 128 -9.47 1.30 5.97
N GLU A 129 -10.69 0.82 6.24
CA GLU A 129 -11.10 -0.55 5.93
C GLU A 129 -11.01 -0.86 4.42
N THR A 130 -11.45 0.09 3.58
CA THR A 130 -11.37 -0.03 2.12
C THR A 130 -9.92 -0.07 1.65
N LEU A 131 -9.08 0.80 2.20
CA LEU A 131 -7.65 0.83 1.87
C LEU A 131 -6.96 -0.48 2.27
N LEU A 132 -7.31 -1.06 3.41
CA LEU A 132 -6.80 -2.36 3.83
C LEU A 132 -7.26 -3.50 2.91
N LYS A 133 -8.51 -3.48 2.42
CA LYS A 133 -8.99 -4.45 1.43
C LYS A 133 -8.24 -4.33 0.11
N LEU A 134 -7.99 -3.11 -0.35
CA LEU A 134 -7.19 -2.82 -1.55
C LEU A 134 -5.75 -3.31 -1.40
N ALA A 135 -5.09 -3.00 -0.29
CA ALA A 135 -3.73 -3.45 0.01
C ALA A 135 -3.62 -4.98 -0.01
N ARG A 136 -4.60 -5.68 0.56
CA ARG A 136 -4.69 -7.16 0.48
C ARG A 136 -4.91 -7.66 -0.94
N ALA A 137 -5.79 -7.03 -1.72
CA ALA A 137 -6.03 -7.44 -3.11
C ALA A 137 -4.84 -7.15 -4.03
N PHE A 138 -4.03 -6.15 -3.70
CA PHE A 138 -2.79 -5.82 -4.39
C PHE A 138 -1.58 -6.59 -3.85
N ASP A 139 -1.72 -7.34 -2.75
CA ASP A 139 -0.63 -8.02 -2.05
C ASP A 139 0.53 -7.08 -1.68
N CYS A 140 0.18 -5.92 -1.12
CA CYS A 140 1.13 -4.93 -0.64
C CYS A 140 0.75 -4.42 0.76
N ALA A 141 1.68 -3.72 1.41
CA ALA A 141 1.44 -3.14 2.73
C ALA A 141 0.77 -1.77 2.65
N LEU A 142 -0.16 -1.50 3.58
CA LEU A 142 -0.67 -0.14 3.83
C LEU A 142 0.05 0.46 5.04
N GLN A 143 0.78 1.56 4.84
CA GLN A 143 1.41 2.31 5.92
C GLN A 143 0.62 3.60 6.18
N VAL A 144 0.12 3.78 7.41
CA VAL A 144 -0.54 5.02 7.86
C VAL A 144 0.24 5.59 9.03
N ARG A 145 0.78 6.80 8.86
CA ARG A 145 1.52 7.52 9.90
C ARG A 145 1.43 9.03 9.67
N PHE A 146 1.60 9.81 10.74
CA PHE A 146 1.81 11.25 10.62
C PHE A 146 3.28 11.54 10.31
N ILE A 147 3.52 12.47 9.39
CA ILE A 147 4.86 12.84 8.90
C ILE A 147 5.04 14.36 9.01
N PRO A 148 6.29 14.88 9.14
CA PRO A 148 6.52 16.31 9.04
C PRO A 148 6.27 16.81 7.60
N PHE A 149 5.85 18.07 7.46
CA PHE A 149 5.58 18.69 6.15
C PHE A 149 6.77 18.63 5.19
N SER A 150 8.00 18.68 5.69
CA SER A 150 9.21 18.59 4.86
C SER A 150 9.28 17.26 4.11
N GLU A 151 8.92 16.17 4.78
CA GLU A 151 8.86 14.84 4.18
C GLU A 151 7.72 14.74 3.15
N LEU A 152 6.55 15.32 3.45
CA LEU A 152 5.46 15.42 2.48
C LEU A 152 5.88 16.21 1.22
N SER A 153 6.56 17.33 1.39
CA SER A 153 7.03 18.14 0.26
C SER A 153 8.02 17.36 -0.63
N ALA A 154 8.85 16.51 -0.02
CA ALA A 154 9.77 15.64 -0.73
C ALA A 154 9.04 14.58 -1.56
N SER A 155 7.99 13.98 -0.98
CA SER A 155 7.24 12.88 -1.62
C SER A 155 6.29 13.36 -2.72
N LEU A 156 5.79 14.59 -2.66
CA LEU A 156 4.95 15.18 -3.72
C LEU A 156 5.66 15.33 -5.07
N GLY A 157 6.99 15.30 -5.10
CA GLY A 157 7.78 15.54 -6.31
C GLY A 157 7.68 14.46 -7.39
N ASN A 158 7.12 13.28 -7.11
CA ASN A 158 7.05 12.18 -8.06
C ASN A 158 5.70 11.44 -8.03
N VAL A 159 4.76 11.88 -8.86
CA VAL A 159 3.43 11.27 -9.04
C VAL A 159 3.34 10.41 -10.32
N SER A 160 4.47 9.91 -10.81
CA SER A 160 4.46 9.01 -11.97
C SER A 160 3.76 7.68 -11.62
N PRO A 161 3.10 7.00 -12.57
CA PRO A 161 2.47 5.71 -12.29
C PRO A 161 3.43 4.68 -11.70
N HIS A 162 4.71 4.71 -12.09
CA HIS A 162 5.74 3.83 -11.54
C HIS A 162 6.04 4.15 -10.07
N ALA A 163 6.11 5.43 -9.69
CA ALA A 163 6.30 5.83 -8.30
C ALA A 163 5.10 5.54 -7.40
N LEU A 164 3.90 5.47 -7.99
CA LEU A 164 2.66 5.12 -7.29
C LEU A 164 2.41 3.61 -7.21
N TYR A 165 3.02 2.82 -8.11
CA TYR A 165 2.91 1.36 -8.07
C TYR A 165 3.61 0.82 -6.83
N ALA A 166 2.89 0.04 -6.02
CA ALA A 166 3.47 -0.74 -4.95
C ALA A 166 3.66 -2.16 -5.47
N SER A 167 4.91 -2.65 -5.44
CA SER A 167 5.22 -4.02 -5.81
C SER A 167 4.44 -5.01 -4.95
N THR A 168 4.12 -6.15 -5.52
CA THR A 168 3.60 -7.29 -4.75
C THR A 168 4.75 -7.89 -3.93
N TYR A 169 4.45 -8.56 -2.82
CA TYR A 169 5.49 -9.25 -2.04
C TYR A 169 6.32 -10.26 -2.87
N PRO A 170 5.73 -11.08 -3.77
CA PRO A 170 6.50 -11.93 -4.69
C PRO A 170 7.47 -11.16 -5.61
N GLU A 171 7.05 -10.02 -6.16
CA GLU A 171 7.93 -9.19 -7.00
C GLU A 171 9.12 -8.65 -6.20
N GLU A 172 8.90 -8.23 -4.94
CA GLU A 172 9.96 -7.73 -4.06
C GLU A 172 11.05 -8.78 -3.76
N ILE A 173 10.67 -10.05 -3.56
CA ILE A 173 11.63 -11.12 -3.27
C ILE A 173 12.37 -11.61 -4.52
N GLU A 174 11.76 -11.52 -5.69
CA GLU A 174 12.40 -11.87 -6.97
C GLU A 174 13.50 -10.84 -7.33
N ASP A 175 13.21 -9.54 -7.20
CA ASP A 175 14.18 -8.47 -7.45
C ASP A 175 15.33 -8.43 -6.41
N SER A 176 15.11 -9.01 -5.23
CA SER A 176 16.11 -9.06 -4.14
C SER A 176 17.06 -10.26 -4.23
N THR A 177 16.88 -11.15 -5.22
CA THR A 177 17.75 -12.32 -5.42
C THR A 177 18.93 -11.92 -6.33
N PRO A 178 20.19 -12.07 -5.88
CA PRO A 178 21.38 -11.66 -6.63
C PRO A 178 21.64 -12.48 -7.90
#